data_AF-A0AAD7IW72-F1
#
_entry.id   AF-A0AAD7IW72-F1
#
_cell.length_a   1.000
_cell.length_b   1.000
_cell.length_c   1.000
_cell.angle_alpha   90.00
_cell.angle_beta   90.00
_cell.angle_gamma   90.00
#
_symmetry.space_group_name_H-M   'P 1'
#
loop_
_entity.id
_entity.type
_entity.pdbx_description
1 polymer ?
#
loop_
_entity_poly.entity_id
_entity_poly.type
_entity_poly.pdbx_seq_one_letter_code
_entity_poly.pdbx_strand_id
1 'polypeptide(L)'
;MKLSLLLSFLDTNEDPSFNAAILGGLICVLQETSLETSITIHSSTTFLGNTFVTDRLNSENNPLIPNSQLIRSTIAALQERTGRIYFKKVNNNPAKPLKVLSPTPTLLDIQADLMSTNPGILLKEGNQRLFTKVIKSMRDKPTPKSTMSNLDRIRCSIAEVFEYQPTDSAIWTSLRSRNLTRLSRNFLRKCLHDIYCVGFFWEHMPNLENLGQCPTCKVPESLEHIMLECDAPGQHQICNLQKDFGD
;
A
#
# COMPACT_ATOMS: atom_id res chain seq x y z
N MET A 1 -10.94 -36.43 -11.79
CA MET A 1 -11.53 -35.34 -11.00
C MET A 1 -10.82 -34.06 -11.42
N LYS A 2 -11.55 -33.05 -11.91
CA LYS A 2 -10.96 -31.84 -12.51
C LYS A 2 -11.00 -30.72 -11.48
N LEU A 3 -9.84 -30.27 -11.03
CA LEU A 3 -9.72 -29.04 -10.24
C LEU A 3 -9.13 -27.92 -11.09
N SER A 4 -9.78 -26.78 -11.06
CA SER A 4 -9.34 -25.51 -11.66
C SER A 4 -9.43 -24.44 -10.58
N LEU A 5 -8.34 -23.70 -10.41
CA LEU A 5 -8.11 -22.82 -9.27
C LEU A 5 -8.00 -21.36 -9.70
N LEU A 6 -8.77 -20.50 -9.03
CA LEU A 6 -8.51 -19.08 -8.91
C LEU A 6 -8.81 -18.70 -7.45
N LEU A 7 -7.84 -18.02 -6.85
CA LEU A 7 -7.78 -17.69 -5.43
C LEU A 7 -8.67 -16.50 -5.06
N SER A 8 -9.47 -16.64 -4.02
CA SER A 8 -10.02 -15.50 -3.28
C SER A 8 -9.79 -15.74 -1.79
N PHE A 9 -9.10 -14.81 -1.15
CA PHE A 9 -8.80 -14.84 0.27
C PHE A 9 -9.80 -14.01 1.06
N LEU A 10 -10.08 -14.45 2.29
CA LEU A 10 -10.53 -13.55 3.35
C LEU A 10 -9.38 -12.55 3.54
N ASP A 11 -9.72 -11.27 3.43
CA ASP A 11 -8.85 -10.12 3.14
C ASP A 11 -8.59 -9.92 1.64
N THR A 12 -9.29 -8.91 1.12
CA THR A 12 -9.22 -8.37 -0.24
C THR A 12 -7.79 -8.26 -0.77
N ASN A 13 -7.40 -9.13 -1.71
CA ASN A 13 -6.29 -8.82 -2.60
C ASN A 13 -6.84 -7.95 -3.73
N GLU A 14 -6.30 -6.72 -3.83
CA GLU A 14 -6.72 -5.70 -4.80
C GLU A 14 -6.41 -6.04 -6.27
N ASP A 15 -5.72 -7.15 -6.59
CA ASP A 15 -5.53 -7.61 -7.97
C ASP A 15 -5.24 -9.12 -8.06
N PRO A 16 -6.01 -9.93 -8.82
CA PRO A 16 -5.72 -11.35 -9.05
C PRO A 16 -4.57 -11.48 -10.05
N SER A 17 -3.34 -11.26 -9.58
CA SER A 17 -2.16 -11.46 -10.42
C SER A 17 -2.09 -12.92 -10.91
N PHE A 18 -1.69 -13.12 -12.17
CA PHE A 18 -1.51 -14.44 -12.76
C PHE A 18 -0.65 -15.38 -11.88
N ASN A 19 0.38 -14.82 -11.24
CA ASN A 19 1.26 -15.57 -10.33
C ASN A 19 0.56 -16.00 -9.04
N ALA A 20 -0.35 -15.18 -8.50
CA ALA A 20 -1.17 -15.60 -7.36
C ALA A 20 -1.99 -16.82 -7.75
N ALA A 21 -2.74 -16.76 -8.86
CA ALA A 21 -3.58 -17.88 -9.31
C ALA A 21 -2.78 -19.19 -9.49
N ILE A 22 -1.57 -19.12 -10.04
CA ILE A 22 -0.68 -20.30 -10.14
C ILE A 22 -0.32 -20.84 -8.76
N LEU A 23 0.12 -19.98 -7.83
CA LEU A 23 0.53 -20.41 -6.48
C LEU A 23 -0.62 -21.07 -5.73
N GLY A 24 -1.83 -20.50 -5.81
CA GLY A 24 -3.02 -21.09 -5.24
C GLY A 24 -3.40 -22.42 -5.88
N GLY A 25 -3.29 -22.46 -7.20
CA GLY A 25 -3.36 -23.67 -8.01
C GLY A 25 -2.50 -24.79 -7.45
N LEU A 26 -1.25 -24.44 -7.15
CA LEU A 26 -0.27 -25.37 -6.64
C LEU A 26 -0.59 -25.82 -5.21
N ILE A 27 -0.91 -24.91 -4.29
CA ILE A 27 -1.23 -25.25 -2.90
C ILE A 27 -2.37 -26.26 -2.83
N CYS A 28 -3.46 -26.01 -3.56
CA CYS A 28 -4.62 -26.90 -3.53
C CYS A 28 -4.29 -28.29 -4.11
N VAL A 29 -3.52 -28.37 -5.20
CA VAL A 29 -3.02 -29.67 -5.72
C VAL A 29 -2.15 -30.38 -4.68
N LEU A 30 -1.28 -29.65 -3.97
CA LEU A 30 -0.41 -30.23 -2.95
C LEU A 30 -1.19 -30.73 -1.72
N GLN A 31 -2.27 -30.04 -1.34
CA GLN A 31 -3.14 -30.42 -0.23
C GLN A 31 -4.03 -31.64 -0.54
N GLU A 32 -4.47 -31.78 -1.79
CA GLU A 32 -5.32 -32.92 -2.21
C GLU A 32 -4.54 -34.19 -2.55
N THR A 33 -3.24 -34.08 -2.81
CA THR A 33 -2.40 -35.22 -3.22
C THR A 33 -1.68 -35.84 -2.03
N SER A 34 -1.63 -37.17 -1.97
CA SER A 34 -0.95 -37.88 -0.87
C SER A 34 0.53 -37.53 -0.77
N LEU A 35 1.07 -37.42 0.46
CA LEU A 35 2.41 -36.88 0.75
C LEU A 35 3.58 -37.70 0.15
N GLU A 36 3.39 -39.00 -0.07
CA GLU A 36 4.42 -39.92 -0.55
C GLU A 36 4.55 -39.97 -2.08
N THR A 37 3.56 -39.46 -2.80
CA THR A 37 3.55 -39.53 -4.27
C THR A 37 4.55 -38.55 -4.87
N SER A 38 5.30 -39.02 -5.86
CA SER A 38 6.16 -38.15 -6.66
C SER A 38 5.31 -37.36 -7.66
N ILE A 39 5.53 -36.06 -7.72
CA ILE A 39 4.74 -35.13 -8.54
C ILE A 39 5.67 -34.41 -9.52
N THR A 40 5.26 -34.34 -10.78
CA THR A 40 5.89 -33.50 -11.78
C THR A 40 4.95 -32.37 -12.18
N ILE A 41 5.35 -31.14 -11.88
CA ILE A 41 4.58 -29.93 -12.17
C ILE A 41 5.11 -29.34 -13.48
N HIS A 42 4.24 -29.29 -14.47
CA HIS A 42 4.51 -28.66 -15.75
C HIS A 42 3.96 -27.24 -15.75
N SER A 43 4.82 -26.25 -15.94
CA SER A 43 4.41 -24.85 -16.06
C SER A 43 4.92 -24.24 -17.35
N SER A 44 4.11 -23.39 -17.96
CA SER A 44 4.53 -22.54 -19.09
C SER A 44 5.47 -21.41 -18.64
N THR A 45 5.45 -21.05 -17.36
CA THR A 45 6.29 -19.98 -16.80
C THR A 45 7.54 -20.51 -16.13
N THR A 46 8.61 -19.71 -16.17
CA THR A 46 9.83 -19.93 -15.37
C THR A 46 9.64 -19.56 -13.90
N PHE A 47 8.54 -18.90 -13.54
CA PHE A 47 8.28 -18.37 -12.21
C PHE A 47 8.47 -19.44 -11.12
N LEU A 48 7.78 -20.58 -11.21
CA LEU A 48 7.88 -21.65 -10.20
C LEU A 48 9.31 -22.21 -10.08
N GLY A 49 9.99 -22.40 -11.21
CA GLY A 49 11.37 -22.89 -11.20
C GLY A 49 12.32 -21.89 -10.54
N ASN A 50 12.17 -20.60 -10.86
CA ASN A 50 13.00 -19.57 -10.25
C ASN A 50 12.72 -19.43 -8.75
N THR A 51 11.43 -19.39 -8.36
CA THR A 51 11.03 -19.18 -6.98
C THR A 51 11.37 -20.36 -6.07
N PHE A 52 11.15 -21.60 -6.50
CA PHE A 52 11.31 -22.78 -5.62
C PHE A 52 12.60 -23.56 -5.83
N VAL A 53 13.33 -23.34 -6.94
CA VAL A 53 14.57 -24.06 -7.26
C VAL A 53 15.78 -23.14 -7.22
N THR A 54 15.82 -22.08 -8.03
CA THR A 54 17.03 -21.23 -8.13
C THR A 54 17.16 -20.26 -6.96
N ASP A 55 16.08 -19.54 -6.63
CA ASP A 55 16.07 -18.43 -5.70
C ASP A 55 15.26 -18.76 -4.44
N ARG A 56 15.25 -20.04 -4.06
CA ARG A 56 14.44 -20.56 -2.95
C ARG A 56 14.69 -19.82 -1.64
N LEU A 57 15.96 -19.64 -1.26
CA LEU A 57 16.34 -18.98 -0.01
C LEU A 57 15.82 -17.54 0.04
N ASN A 58 16.01 -16.77 -1.03
CA ASN A 58 15.51 -15.39 -1.10
C ASN A 58 13.97 -15.36 -1.08
N SER A 59 13.31 -16.29 -1.75
CA SER A 59 11.84 -16.37 -1.81
C SER A 59 11.20 -16.70 -0.46
N GLU A 60 11.85 -17.54 0.34
CA GLU A 60 11.42 -17.92 1.69
C GLU A 60 11.64 -16.77 2.69
N ASN A 61 12.85 -16.21 2.69
CA ASN A 61 13.31 -15.28 3.70
C ASN A 61 12.89 -13.83 3.46
N ASN A 62 12.44 -13.47 2.26
CA ASN A 62 12.09 -12.08 1.92
C ASN A 62 10.56 -11.84 1.90
N PRO A 63 9.97 -11.25 2.96
CA PRO A 63 8.53 -11.02 3.07
C PRO A 63 8.04 -9.88 2.18
N LEU A 64 8.93 -9.08 1.57
CA LEU A 64 8.57 -7.95 0.71
C LEU A 64 8.28 -8.37 -0.74
N ILE A 65 8.50 -9.65 -1.09
CA ILE A 65 8.19 -10.17 -2.43
C ILE A 65 6.65 -10.22 -2.59
N PRO A 66 6.11 -9.85 -3.76
CA PRO A 66 4.70 -10.04 -4.05
C PRO A 66 4.26 -11.49 -3.82
N ASN A 67 3.09 -11.70 -3.23
CA ASN A 67 2.57 -13.03 -2.87
C ASN A 67 3.46 -13.81 -1.87
N SER A 68 4.27 -13.12 -1.04
CA SER A 68 5.17 -13.77 -0.07
C SER A 68 4.45 -14.76 0.87
N GLN A 69 3.23 -14.46 1.29
CA GLN A 69 2.41 -15.38 2.09
C GLN A 69 2.07 -16.68 1.34
N LEU A 70 1.74 -16.59 0.05
CA LEU A 70 1.46 -17.75 -0.80
C LEU A 70 2.72 -18.55 -1.10
N ILE A 71 3.84 -17.88 -1.31
CA ILE A 71 5.14 -18.54 -1.49
C ILE A 71 5.50 -19.31 -0.22
N ARG A 72 5.33 -18.74 0.97
CA ARG A 72 5.64 -19.42 2.24
C ARG A 72 4.76 -20.63 2.48
N SER A 73 3.45 -20.50 2.29
CA SER A 73 2.53 -21.64 2.40
C SER A 73 2.82 -22.73 1.37
N THR A 74 3.16 -22.38 0.13
CA THR A 74 3.63 -23.39 -0.84
C THR A 74 4.92 -24.07 -0.38
N ILE A 75 5.88 -23.34 0.17
CA ILE A 75 7.15 -23.92 0.63
C ILE A 75 6.91 -24.89 1.79
N ALA A 76 6.06 -24.51 2.76
CA ALA A 76 5.65 -25.38 3.85
C ALA A 76 5.00 -26.67 3.32
N ALA A 77 4.01 -26.54 2.42
CA ALA A 77 3.34 -27.68 1.80
C ALA A 77 4.31 -28.56 0.96
N LEU A 78 5.34 -27.98 0.37
CA LEU A 78 6.39 -28.73 -0.33
C LEU A 78 7.34 -29.44 0.64
N GLN A 79 7.61 -28.86 1.82
CA GLN A 79 8.50 -29.42 2.85
C GLN A 79 7.86 -30.56 3.64
N GLU A 80 6.54 -30.54 3.83
CA GLU A 80 5.79 -31.62 4.47
C GLU A 80 5.79 -32.92 3.66
N ARG A 81 6.11 -32.85 2.36
CA ARG A 81 6.07 -33.99 1.46
C ARG A 81 7.36 -34.80 1.49
N THR A 82 7.22 -36.12 1.52
CA THR A 82 8.33 -37.08 1.42
C THR A 82 8.61 -37.48 -0.03
N GLY A 83 7.61 -37.40 -0.90
CA GLY A 83 7.72 -37.68 -2.33
C GLY A 83 8.57 -36.64 -3.07
N ARG A 84 9.27 -37.07 -4.13
CA ARG A 84 10.08 -36.16 -4.97
C ARG A 84 9.19 -35.26 -5.82
N ILE A 85 9.57 -33.99 -5.91
CA ILE A 85 8.83 -32.97 -6.65
C ILE A 85 9.72 -32.39 -7.75
N TYR A 86 9.21 -32.39 -8.98
CA TYR A 86 9.94 -31.91 -10.15
C TYR A 86 9.21 -30.76 -10.81
N PHE A 87 9.89 -29.63 -11.01
CA PHE A 87 9.39 -28.52 -11.79
C PHE A 87 9.95 -28.59 -13.22
N LYS A 88 9.08 -28.66 -14.23
CA LYS A 88 9.48 -28.67 -15.64
C LYS A 88 8.82 -27.52 -16.38
N LYS A 89 9.65 -26.65 -16.96
CA LYS A 89 9.19 -25.64 -17.92
C LYS A 89 8.77 -26.33 -19.22
N VAL A 90 7.57 -26.02 -19.72
CA VAL A 90 7.07 -26.54 -20.99
C VAL A 90 6.62 -25.38 -21.87
N ASN A 91 7.12 -25.31 -23.11
CA ASN A 91 6.77 -24.23 -24.03
C ASN A 91 5.36 -24.38 -24.61
N ASN A 92 4.90 -25.61 -24.83
CA ASN A 92 3.57 -25.92 -25.34
C ASN A 92 2.81 -26.71 -24.28
N ASN A 93 1.73 -26.15 -23.73
CA ASN A 93 0.93 -26.85 -22.73
C ASN A 93 0.22 -28.05 -23.38
N PRO A 94 0.57 -29.31 -23.03
CA PRO A 94 -0.08 -30.49 -23.61
C PRO A 94 -1.49 -30.72 -23.05
N ALA A 95 -1.88 -29.99 -22.00
CA ALA A 95 -3.22 -30.10 -21.42
C ALA A 95 -4.25 -29.49 -22.37
N LYS A 96 -5.28 -30.27 -22.74
CA LYS A 96 -6.47 -29.74 -23.43
C LYS A 96 -7.02 -28.55 -22.62
N PRO A 97 -7.32 -27.40 -23.25
CA PRO A 97 -7.93 -26.29 -22.54
C PRO A 97 -9.22 -26.78 -21.90
N LEU A 98 -9.24 -26.77 -20.57
CA LEU A 98 -10.44 -27.08 -19.80
C LEU A 98 -11.47 -26.00 -20.13
N LYS A 99 -12.71 -26.43 -20.40
CA LYS A 99 -13.86 -25.53 -20.59
C LYS A 99 -13.87 -24.55 -19.41
N VAL A 100 -13.89 -23.24 -19.69
CA VAL A 100 -13.94 -22.18 -18.67
C VAL A 100 -15.17 -22.44 -17.81
N LEU A 101 -14.97 -23.02 -16.63
CA LEU A 101 -16.03 -23.21 -15.65
C LEU A 101 -16.16 -21.90 -14.86
N SER A 102 -17.38 -21.58 -14.43
CA SER A 102 -17.63 -20.45 -13.53
C SER A 102 -16.76 -20.59 -12.28
N PRO A 103 -16.09 -19.53 -11.81
CA PRO A 103 -15.19 -19.60 -10.68
C PRO A 103 -15.96 -19.98 -9.40
N THR A 104 -15.71 -21.17 -8.86
CA THR A 104 -16.20 -21.57 -7.54
C THR A 104 -15.19 -21.18 -6.46
N PRO A 105 -15.59 -20.39 -5.43
CA PRO A 105 -14.70 -20.01 -4.35
C PRO A 105 -14.30 -21.24 -3.55
N THR A 106 -13.00 -21.48 -3.43
CA THR A 106 -12.44 -22.60 -2.66
C THR A 106 -11.68 -22.00 -1.48
N LEU A 107 -12.04 -22.42 -0.27
CA LEU A 107 -11.32 -22.02 0.94
C LEU A 107 -9.97 -22.73 0.96
N LEU A 108 -8.91 -21.94 0.99
CA LEU A 108 -7.55 -22.45 1.03
C LEU A 108 -6.99 -22.20 2.42
N ASP A 109 -6.50 -23.25 3.07
CA ASP A 109 -5.78 -23.09 4.31
C ASP A 109 -4.36 -22.58 4.03
N ILE A 110 -4.07 -21.35 4.45
CA ILE A 110 -2.76 -20.69 4.33
C ILE A 110 -2.08 -20.64 5.70
N GLN A 111 -2.71 -21.15 6.76
CA GLN A 111 -2.09 -21.23 8.07
C GLN A 111 -1.03 -22.33 8.02
N ALA A 112 0.13 -21.98 7.44
CA ALA A 112 1.30 -22.82 7.47
C ALA A 112 1.70 -23.03 8.93
N ASP A 113 1.89 -24.29 9.31
CA ASP A 113 2.33 -24.63 10.65
C ASP A 113 3.67 -23.92 10.90
N LEU A 114 3.72 -23.09 11.94
CA LEU A 114 4.80 -22.13 12.20
C LEU A 114 6.17 -22.82 12.36
N MET A 115 6.16 -24.14 12.54
CA MET A 115 7.30 -25.03 12.69
C MET A 115 8.00 -25.36 11.37
N SER A 116 7.28 -25.31 10.23
CA SER A 116 7.81 -25.73 8.93
C SER A 116 8.49 -24.60 8.17
N THR A 117 8.29 -23.34 8.54
CA THR A 117 8.87 -22.18 7.84
C THR A 117 9.40 -21.17 8.82
N ASN A 118 10.59 -20.62 8.56
CA ASN A 118 11.14 -19.54 9.40
C ASN A 118 10.26 -18.28 9.29
N PRO A 119 9.56 -17.86 10.36
CA PRO A 119 8.76 -16.65 10.29
C PRO A 119 9.69 -15.44 10.31
N GLY A 120 9.87 -14.78 9.16
CA GLY A 120 10.55 -13.48 9.09
C GLY A 120 11.70 -13.43 8.09
N ILE A 121 12.69 -12.58 8.37
CA ILE A 121 13.92 -12.42 7.59
C ILE A 121 15.08 -12.86 8.46
N LEU A 122 15.97 -13.66 7.90
CA LEU A 122 17.22 -14.02 8.57
C LEU A 122 18.10 -12.77 8.73
N LEU A 123 18.64 -12.57 9.95
CA LEU A 123 19.50 -11.42 10.25
C LEU A 123 20.71 -11.31 9.32
N LYS A 124 21.26 -12.46 8.87
CA LYS A 124 22.40 -12.53 7.95
C LYS A 124 22.09 -12.10 6.52
N GLU A 125 20.82 -12.13 6.11
CA GLU A 125 20.41 -11.84 4.72
C GLU A 125 19.86 -10.42 4.55
N GLY A 126 19.39 -9.82 5.64
CA GLY A 126 18.87 -8.46 5.63
C GLY A 126 19.94 -7.40 5.86
N ASN A 127 19.64 -6.19 5.41
CA ASN A 127 20.37 -4.98 5.79
C ASN A 127 19.40 -4.02 6.49
N GLN A 128 19.93 -2.97 7.13
CA GLN A 128 19.10 -1.99 7.86
C GLN A 128 17.95 -1.44 7.01
N ARG A 129 18.17 -1.18 5.72
CA ARG A 129 17.14 -0.69 4.79
C ARG A 129 16.01 -1.70 4.61
N LEU A 130 16.34 -2.98 4.44
CA LEU A 130 15.39 -4.07 4.26
C LEU A 130 14.60 -4.29 5.56
N PHE A 131 15.26 -4.39 6.72
CA PHE A 131 14.58 -4.52 8.02
C PHE A 131 13.64 -3.34 8.29
N THR A 132 14.09 -2.11 8.04
CA THR A 132 13.25 -0.92 8.22
C THR A 132 12.01 -0.96 7.33
N LYS A 133 12.15 -1.43 6.08
CA LYS A 133 10.98 -1.58 5.19
C LYS A 133 9.98 -2.60 5.72
N VAL A 134 10.45 -3.73 6.22
CA VAL A 134 9.59 -4.80 6.75
C VAL A 134 8.85 -4.35 8.00
N ILE A 135 9.57 -3.73 8.95
CA ILE A 135 8.95 -3.18 10.16
C ILE A 135 7.92 -2.12 9.78
N LYS A 136 8.19 -1.29 8.77
CA LYS A 136 7.24 -0.30 8.26
C LYS A 136 6.05 -0.91 7.54
N SER A 137 6.18 -2.06 6.88
CA SER A 137 5.04 -2.74 6.25
C SER A 137 4.18 -3.50 7.25
N MET A 138 4.76 -3.92 8.39
CA MET A 138 4.01 -4.57 9.48
C MET A 138 3.21 -3.58 10.32
N ARG A 139 3.56 -2.29 10.28
CA ARG A 139 2.82 -1.25 10.98
C ARG A 139 1.75 -0.69 10.06
N ASP A 140 0.53 -0.58 10.57
CA ASP A 140 -0.48 0.24 9.93
C ASP A 140 0.07 1.65 9.75
N LYS A 141 -0.03 2.17 8.54
CA LYS A 141 0.34 3.57 8.30
C LYS A 141 -0.71 4.41 9.03
N PRO A 142 -0.33 5.20 10.05
CA PRO A 142 -1.30 6.06 10.71
C PRO A 142 -1.82 7.02 9.65
N THR A 143 -3.13 6.97 9.38
CA THR A 143 -3.80 7.97 8.55
C THR A 143 -3.79 9.28 9.33
N PRO A 144 -3.07 10.31 8.88
CA PRO A 144 -3.00 11.56 9.62
C PRO A 144 -4.39 12.21 9.62
N LYS A 145 -5.01 12.29 10.80
CA LYS A 145 -6.37 12.82 10.97
C LYS A 145 -6.53 14.21 10.36
N SER A 146 -5.54 15.09 10.55
CA SER A 146 -5.54 16.45 9.99
C SER A 146 -5.50 16.45 8.46
N THR A 147 -4.68 15.58 7.85
CA THR A 147 -4.65 15.45 6.37
C THR A 147 -5.99 14.98 5.81
N MET A 148 -6.66 14.03 6.46
CA MET A 148 -7.97 13.56 6.03
C MET A 148 -9.03 14.65 6.16
N SER A 149 -9.06 15.35 7.29
CA SER A 149 -9.95 16.51 7.51
C SER A 149 -9.73 17.57 6.41
N ASN A 150 -8.49 17.94 6.13
CA ASN A 150 -8.19 18.93 5.08
C ASN A 150 -8.59 18.46 3.69
N LEU A 151 -8.44 17.17 3.37
CA LEU A 151 -8.92 16.61 2.10
C LEU A 151 -10.45 16.68 2.01
N ASP A 152 -11.16 16.36 3.09
CA ASP A 152 -12.63 16.47 3.14
C ASP A 152 -13.10 17.91 2.98
N ARG A 153 -12.44 18.86 3.65
CA ARG A 153 -12.71 20.29 3.49
C ARG A 153 -12.54 20.73 2.04
N ILE A 154 -11.44 20.32 1.38
CA ILE A 154 -11.21 20.60 -0.04
C ILE A 154 -12.33 20.01 -0.92
N ARG A 155 -12.77 18.78 -0.65
CA ARG A 155 -13.88 18.16 -1.40
C ARG A 155 -15.18 18.94 -1.23
N CYS A 156 -15.52 19.32 0.00
CA CYS A 156 -16.72 20.10 0.29
C CYS A 156 -16.67 21.46 -0.42
N SER A 157 -15.57 22.20 -0.29
CA SER A 157 -15.43 23.51 -0.94
C SER A 157 -15.48 23.43 -2.47
N ILE A 158 -14.91 22.38 -3.08
CA ILE A 158 -15.00 22.20 -4.54
C ILE A 158 -16.42 21.80 -4.96
N ALA A 159 -17.10 20.97 -4.17
CA ALA A 159 -18.47 20.57 -4.44
C ALA A 159 -19.44 21.76 -4.36
N GLU A 160 -19.22 22.69 -3.43
CA GLU A 160 -20.01 23.92 -3.30
C GLU A 160 -19.91 24.83 -4.54
N VAL A 161 -18.76 24.87 -5.21
CA VAL A 161 -18.51 25.77 -6.35
C VAL A 161 -18.76 25.11 -7.70
N PHE A 162 -18.40 23.83 -7.85
CA PHE A 162 -18.37 23.13 -9.14
C PHE A 162 -19.27 21.90 -9.19
N GLU A 163 -20.06 21.62 -8.15
CA GLU A 163 -20.95 20.43 -8.03
C GLU A 163 -20.22 19.10 -8.29
N TYR A 164 -18.91 19.06 -8.05
CA TYR A 164 -18.04 17.93 -8.31
C TYR A 164 -17.18 17.60 -7.09
N GLN A 165 -17.05 16.32 -6.76
CA GLN A 165 -16.16 15.84 -5.69
C GLN A 165 -14.93 15.13 -6.27
N PRO A 166 -13.73 15.72 -6.16
CA PRO A 166 -12.51 15.08 -6.61
C PRO A 166 -12.07 13.93 -5.70
N THR A 167 -11.42 12.93 -6.29
CA THR A 167 -10.72 11.89 -5.52
C THR A 167 -9.45 12.46 -4.87
N ASP A 168 -8.97 11.82 -3.80
CA ASP A 168 -7.71 12.19 -3.11
C ASP A 168 -6.58 12.27 -4.12
N SER A 169 -6.51 11.28 -5.01
CA SER A 169 -5.49 11.18 -6.04
C SER A 169 -5.51 12.39 -6.99
N ALA A 170 -6.70 12.91 -7.32
CA ALA A 170 -6.85 14.09 -8.16
C ALA A 170 -6.38 15.35 -7.41
N ILE A 171 -6.73 15.50 -6.13
CA ILE A 171 -6.26 16.61 -5.28
C ILE A 171 -4.73 16.60 -5.17
N TRP A 172 -4.14 15.44 -4.86
CA TRP A 172 -2.67 15.31 -4.78
C TRP A 172 -1.97 15.52 -6.12
N THR A 173 -2.63 15.23 -7.23
CA THR A 173 -2.09 15.43 -8.57
C THR A 173 -2.19 16.90 -9.00
N SER A 174 -3.26 17.62 -8.63
CA SER A 174 -3.39 19.05 -8.90
C SER A 174 -2.29 19.87 -8.22
N LEU A 175 -1.89 19.48 -6.99
CA LEU A 175 -0.74 20.05 -6.30
C LEU A 175 0.60 19.86 -7.02
N ARG A 176 0.68 18.96 -8.00
CA ARG A 176 1.87 18.71 -8.83
C ARG A 176 1.77 19.37 -10.21
N SER A 177 0.76 20.20 -10.44
CA SER A 177 0.58 20.91 -11.71
C SER A 177 1.82 21.73 -12.10
N ARG A 178 2.12 21.75 -13.41
CA ARG A 178 3.22 22.55 -13.98
C ARG A 178 2.97 24.06 -13.83
N ASN A 179 1.70 24.47 -13.68
CA ASN A 179 1.30 25.86 -13.54
C ASN A 179 1.67 26.44 -12.15
N LEU A 180 1.99 25.59 -11.18
CA LEU A 180 2.41 26.01 -9.86
C LEU A 180 3.94 26.05 -9.77
N THR A 181 4.48 27.11 -9.19
CA THR A 181 5.92 27.16 -8.86
C THR A 181 6.26 26.09 -7.83
N ARG A 182 7.52 25.65 -7.79
CA ARG A 182 7.98 24.66 -6.79
C ARG A 182 7.69 25.11 -5.36
N LEU A 183 7.83 26.41 -5.08
CA LEU A 183 7.62 26.98 -3.76
C LEU A 183 6.13 26.91 -3.37
N SER A 184 5.23 27.30 -4.28
CA SER A 184 3.79 27.19 -4.07
C SER A 184 3.34 25.74 -3.85
N ARG A 185 3.87 24.78 -4.62
CA ARG A 185 3.56 23.35 -4.42
C ARG A 185 3.97 22.86 -3.04
N ASN A 186 5.18 23.23 -2.61
CA ASN A 186 5.67 22.86 -1.29
C ASN A 186 4.84 23.49 -0.16
N PHE A 187 4.46 24.76 -0.33
CA PHE A 187 3.59 25.46 0.59
C PHE A 187 2.24 24.75 0.73
N LEU A 188 1.51 24.57 -0.38
CA LEU A 188 0.19 23.93 -0.37
C LEU A 188 0.24 22.49 0.16
N ARG A 189 1.28 21.72 -0.19
CA ARG A 189 1.47 20.37 0.36
C ARG A 189 1.63 20.38 1.87
N LYS A 190 2.37 21.36 2.42
CA LYS A 190 2.57 21.51 3.86
C LYS A 190 1.29 21.98 4.56
N CYS A 191 0.50 22.86 3.93
CA CYS A 191 -0.81 23.27 4.43
C CYS A 191 -1.76 22.08 4.51
N LEU A 192 -1.87 21.28 3.44
CA LEU A 192 -2.76 20.12 3.41
C LEU A 192 -2.38 19.08 4.47
N HIS A 193 -1.09 18.89 4.72
CA HIS A 193 -0.59 18.04 5.80
C HIS A 193 -0.57 18.68 7.19
N ASP A 194 -0.92 19.97 7.31
CA ASP A 194 -0.92 20.71 8.58
C ASP A 194 0.44 20.67 9.30
N ILE A 195 1.52 20.87 8.52
CA ILE A 195 2.90 20.75 9.01
C ILE A 195 3.39 22.03 9.68
N TYR A 196 2.68 23.15 9.48
CA TYR A 196 3.10 24.42 10.03
C TYR A 196 2.78 24.50 11.53
N CYS A 197 3.73 25.00 12.31
CA CYS A 197 3.59 25.20 13.74
C CYS A 197 2.74 26.44 14.03
N VAL A 198 1.41 26.29 13.99
CA VAL A 198 0.44 27.36 14.22
C VAL A 198 -0.66 26.85 15.17
N GLY A 199 -1.22 27.74 15.99
CA GLY A 199 -2.41 27.42 16.78
C GLY A 199 -2.22 26.30 17.79
N PHE A 200 -3.03 25.25 17.63
CA PHE A 200 -3.06 24.01 18.41
C PHE A 200 -1.69 23.37 18.62
N PHE A 201 -0.74 23.59 17.71
CA PHE A 201 0.64 23.13 17.89
C PHE A 201 1.27 23.69 19.18
N TRP A 202 1.03 24.97 19.48
CA TRP A 202 1.63 25.66 20.63
C TRP A 202 0.88 25.45 21.94
N GLU A 203 -0.40 25.06 21.89
CA GLU A 203 -1.23 24.84 23.09
C GLU A 203 -0.68 23.77 24.04
N HIS A 204 0.05 22.79 23.49
CA HIS A 204 0.61 21.69 24.26
C HIS A 204 2.01 22.01 24.82
N MET A 205 2.57 23.19 24.51
CA MET A 205 3.91 23.59 24.94
C MET A 205 3.84 24.59 26.11
N PRO A 206 4.31 24.21 27.31
CA PRO A 206 4.23 25.09 28.47
C PRO A 206 5.01 26.38 28.24
N ASN A 207 4.42 27.51 28.64
CA ASN A 207 4.94 28.88 28.47
C ASN A 207 4.93 29.44 27.03
N LEU A 208 4.45 28.68 26.04
CA LEU A 208 4.34 29.15 24.65
C LEU A 208 2.90 29.18 24.13
N GLU A 209 1.91 28.91 24.99
CA GLU A 209 0.48 28.86 24.67
C GLU A 209 -0.04 30.14 24.01
N ASN A 210 0.53 31.30 24.38
CA ASN A 210 0.19 32.60 23.79
C ASN A 210 0.46 32.69 22.28
N LEU A 211 1.34 31.83 21.73
CA LEU A 211 1.62 31.73 20.29
C LEU A 211 0.55 30.92 19.54
N GLY A 212 -0.36 30.26 20.26
CA GLY A 212 -1.49 29.54 19.67
C GLY A 212 -2.67 30.43 19.31
N GLN A 213 -2.69 31.69 19.75
CA GLN A 213 -3.77 32.63 19.51
C GLN A 213 -3.30 33.83 18.70
N CYS A 214 -4.14 34.26 17.76
CA CYS A 214 -3.87 35.48 17.01
C CYS A 214 -3.82 36.68 17.98
N PRO A 215 -2.75 37.49 17.99
CA PRO A 215 -2.63 38.62 18.91
C PRO A 215 -3.67 39.71 18.64
N THR A 216 -4.14 39.83 17.40
CA THR A 216 -5.12 40.82 16.94
C THR A 216 -6.55 40.32 17.17
N CYS A 217 -6.89 39.15 16.61
CA CYS A 217 -8.26 38.63 16.58
C CYS A 217 -8.66 37.85 17.84
N LYS A 218 -7.68 37.45 18.68
CA LYS A 218 -7.89 36.64 19.91
C LYS A 218 -8.60 35.30 19.68
N VAL A 219 -8.51 34.74 18.48
CA VAL A 219 -9.00 33.39 18.13
C VAL A 219 -7.83 32.41 17.97
N PRO A 220 -8.07 31.08 18.10
CA PRO A 220 -7.04 30.08 17.80
C PRO A 220 -6.49 30.29 16.39
N GLU A 221 -5.17 30.40 16.28
CA GLU A 221 -4.54 30.74 15.02
C GLU A 221 -4.50 29.50 14.11
N SER A 222 -4.95 29.64 12.87
CA SER A 222 -4.83 28.61 11.85
C SER A 222 -4.26 29.23 10.58
N LEU A 223 -3.70 28.42 9.67
CA LEU A 223 -3.25 28.93 8.38
C LEU A 223 -4.36 29.61 7.58
N GLU A 224 -5.57 29.06 7.68
CA GLU A 224 -6.75 29.66 7.06
C GLU A 224 -7.09 31.01 7.68
N HIS A 225 -7.06 31.11 9.01
CA HIS A 225 -7.24 32.37 9.71
C HIS A 225 -6.21 33.40 9.23
N ILE A 226 -4.92 33.05 9.27
CA ILE A 226 -3.81 33.94 8.86
C ILE A 226 -3.99 34.43 7.42
N MET A 227 -4.42 33.57 6.50
CA MET A 227 -4.46 33.90 5.08
C MET A 227 -5.76 34.56 4.64
N LEU A 228 -6.91 34.16 5.21
CA LEU A 228 -8.23 34.49 4.67
C LEU A 228 -9.08 35.35 5.62
N GLU A 229 -8.90 35.24 6.93
CA GLU A 229 -9.84 35.82 7.91
C GLU A 229 -9.23 36.89 8.82
N CYS A 230 -7.90 36.93 8.94
CA CYS A 230 -7.23 37.75 9.95
C CYS A 230 -7.17 39.23 9.56
N ASP A 231 -7.63 40.10 10.47
CA ASP A 231 -7.60 41.57 10.33
C ASP A 231 -6.20 42.20 10.53
N ALA A 232 -5.15 41.38 10.67
CA ALA A 232 -3.80 41.89 10.80
C ALA A 232 -3.37 42.64 9.51
N PRO A 233 -2.55 43.70 9.64
CA PRO A 233 -2.23 44.59 8.51
C PRO A 233 -1.56 43.88 7.32
N GLY A 234 -0.97 42.70 7.53
CA GLY A 234 -0.35 41.91 6.47
C GLY A 234 -1.31 41.53 5.34
N GLN A 235 -2.56 41.16 5.66
CA GLN A 235 -3.55 40.81 4.63
C GLN A 235 -3.90 42.05 3.78
N HIS A 236 -4.15 43.18 4.44
CA HIS A 236 -4.41 44.46 3.77
C HIS A 236 -3.27 44.88 2.84
N GLN A 237 -2.01 44.69 3.25
CA GLN A 237 -0.85 44.98 2.42
C GLN A 237 -0.81 44.11 1.16
N ILE A 238 -1.06 42.81 1.28
CA ILE A 238 -1.10 41.88 0.14
C ILE A 238 -2.24 42.25 -0.81
N CYS A 239 -3.43 42.53 -0.28
CA CYS A 239 -4.60 42.92 -1.08
C CYS A 239 -4.37 44.25 -1.84
N ASN A 240 -3.66 45.21 -1.23
CA ASN A 240 -3.31 46.46 -1.89
C ASN A 240 -2.30 46.23 -3.02
N LEU A 241 -1.25 45.43 -2.77
CA LEU A 241 -0.29 45.07 -3.82
C LEU A 241 -0.97 44.40 -5.01
N GLN A 242 -1.95 43.52 -4.79
CA GLN A 242 -2.71 42.89 -5.88
C GLN A 242 -3.46 43.89 -6.76
N LYS A 243 -4.00 44.98 -6.18
CA LYS A 243 -4.69 46.02 -6.95
C LYS A 243 -3.72 46.77 -7.83
N ASP A 244 -2.52 47.07 -7.32
CA ASP A 244 -1.48 47.79 -8.06
C ASP A 244 -0.90 47.01 -9.26
N PHE A 245 -1.04 45.67 -9.27
CA PHE A 245 -0.67 44.83 -10.42
C PHE A 245 -1.81 44.63 -11.44
N GLY A 246 -3.02 45.09 -11.12
CA GLY A 246 -4.23 44.91 -11.93
C GLY A 246 -4.58 46.09 -12.85
N ASP A 247 -3.87 47.21 -12.71
CA ASP A 247 -3.89 48.38 -13.61
C ASP A 247 -2.70 48.35 -14.58
#